data_AF-A0A7C6T5B9-F1
#
_entry.id   AF-A0A7C6T5B9-F1
#
_cell.length_a   1.000
_cell.length_b   1.000
_cell.length_c   1.000
_cell.angle_alpha   90.00
_cell.angle_beta   90.00
_cell.angle_gamma   90.00
#
_symmetry.space_group_name_H-M   'P 1'
#
loop_
_entity.id
_entity.type
_entity.pdbx_description
1 polymer ?
#
loop_
_entity_poly.entity_id
_entity_poly.type
_entity_poly.pdbx_seq_one_letter_code
_entity_poly.pdbx_strand_id
1 'polypeptide(L)'
;GEPLDYSIIMQPSTQPWLFSLDVGSSEQAEIRLMDDFRLQRRTPINRTYQYRATSWPDALRQPVLSQAQQQHFLQLPRTGNQQTRDWARELRTQYADDDALVTALLRHFNQEPYHYTLKPPLLGNNSVDEFLFSSLRGFCAHYAGAMVFTLRAAGIPSRVVAGYQGGEINESGQFVQVRQFDAHAWVEYWQPGQGWQTVDPTFQVAPERIERGLQDALQDEADLFQGDFLSPLRYRHIGWVNQLRMSWENLNHSWQTQVLGYQRERQQAWLKQWFGQVDWQAIGLLLVISATLIIALIVVWMFKPWQRERDPLQRTLDDFQRALRRRGFTRETGEGLRSFWQRIGADLPAEQQQAVTTFIDAYEQQQYAEQPLDLAVLRIALSKVKK
;
A
#
# COMPACT_ATOMS: atom_id res chain seq x y z
N GLY A 1 12.00 -18.82 -29.46
CA GLY A 1 10.65 -18.37 -29.82
C GLY A 1 10.67 -16.90 -30.16
N GLU A 2 9.47 -16.30 -30.23
CA GLU A 2 9.28 -14.86 -30.41
C GLU A 2 9.85 -14.08 -29.21
N PRO A 3 10.49 -12.92 -29.43
CA PRO A 3 10.95 -12.06 -28.35
C PRO A 3 9.79 -11.34 -27.66
N LEU A 4 9.93 -11.12 -26.36
CA LEU A 4 9.06 -10.26 -25.55
C LEU A 4 9.79 -8.98 -25.17
N ASP A 5 9.34 -7.84 -25.67
CA ASP A 5 9.91 -6.52 -25.37
C ASP A 5 9.09 -5.78 -24.32
N TYR A 6 9.75 -5.32 -23.26
CA TYR A 6 9.09 -4.60 -22.17
C TYR A 6 10.04 -3.65 -21.43
N SER A 7 9.46 -2.73 -20.65
CA SER A 7 10.20 -1.82 -19.78
C SER A 7 9.82 -2.04 -18.34
N ILE A 8 10.80 -2.00 -17.44
CA ILE A 8 10.59 -2.17 -16.00
C ILE A 8 11.00 -0.90 -15.28
N ILE A 9 10.17 -0.47 -14.33
CA ILE A 9 10.52 0.53 -13.31
C ILE A 9 10.70 -0.21 -11.99
N MET A 10 11.96 -0.40 -11.60
CA MET A 10 12.32 -1.13 -10.41
C MET A 10 12.52 -0.18 -9.23
N GLN A 11 11.91 -0.50 -8.09
CA GLN A 11 12.12 0.22 -6.83
C GLN A 11 13.50 -0.10 -6.23
N PRO A 12 14.03 0.74 -5.32
CA PRO A 12 15.31 0.47 -4.66
C PRO A 12 15.32 -0.90 -3.98
N SER A 13 16.29 -1.74 -4.33
CA SER A 13 16.47 -3.07 -3.72
C SER A 13 17.73 -3.16 -2.87
N THR A 14 18.67 -2.21 -3.01
CA THR A 14 20.04 -2.26 -2.49
C THR A 14 20.87 -3.44 -3.02
N GLN A 15 20.36 -4.13 -4.05
CA GLN A 15 20.99 -5.30 -4.66
C GLN A 15 21.36 -5.01 -6.12
N PRO A 16 22.35 -5.73 -6.69
CA PRO A 16 22.80 -5.50 -8.06
C PRO A 16 21.99 -6.27 -9.11
N TRP A 17 21.10 -7.19 -8.73
CA TRP A 17 20.28 -7.95 -9.69
C TRP A 17 19.08 -7.16 -10.20
N LEU A 18 18.67 -7.49 -11.41
CA LEU A 18 17.49 -6.95 -12.10
C LEU A 18 16.48 -8.08 -12.35
N PHE A 19 15.22 -7.71 -12.46
CA PHE A 19 14.14 -8.65 -12.77
C PHE A 19 13.89 -8.71 -14.27
N SER A 20 13.66 -9.88 -14.81
CA SER A 20 13.30 -10.09 -16.21
C SER A 20 12.65 -11.46 -16.36
N LEU A 21 11.85 -11.63 -17.40
CA LEU A 21 11.52 -12.95 -17.91
C LEU A 21 12.79 -13.59 -18.47
N ASP A 22 12.92 -14.89 -18.28
CA ASP A 22 14.07 -15.64 -18.80
C ASP A 22 13.86 -16.01 -20.28
N VAL A 23 14.87 -16.10 -21.13
CA VAL A 23 16.22 -15.53 -20.99
C VAL A 23 16.19 -14.05 -21.32
N GLY A 24 16.61 -13.20 -20.38
CA GLY A 24 16.58 -11.74 -20.54
C GLY A 24 17.85 -11.16 -21.14
N SER A 25 17.70 -10.09 -21.92
CA SER A 25 18.79 -9.22 -22.40
C SER A 25 18.40 -7.75 -22.24
N SER A 26 19.40 -6.87 -22.19
CA SER A 26 19.20 -5.42 -22.18
C SER A 26 20.26 -4.73 -23.02
N GLU A 27 19.88 -3.67 -23.74
CA GLU A 27 20.79 -2.86 -24.56
C GLU A 27 21.67 -1.91 -23.72
N GLN A 28 21.37 -1.77 -22.42
CA GLN A 28 22.09 -0.86 -21.53
C GLN A 28 23.45 -1.44 -21.10
N ALA A 29 24.53 -0.69 -21.32
CA ALA A 29 25.91 -1.15 -21.13
C ALA A 29 26.31 -1.52 -19.69
N GLU A 30 25.56 -1.02 -18.71
CA GLU A 30 25.71 -1.31 -17.28
C GLU A 30 25.04 -2.62 -16.84
N ILE A 31 24.21 -3.23 -17.70
CA ILE A 31 23.48 -4.47 -17.46
C ILE A 31 24.20 -5.60 -18.19
N ARG A 32 24.35 -6.75 -17.52
CA ARG A 32 24.94 -7.96 -18.10
C ARG A 32 24.11 -9.17 -17.74
N LEU A 33 24.00 -10.10 -18.70
CA LEU A 33 23.53 -11.44 -18.44
C LEU A 33 24.66 -12.24 -17.78
N MET A 34 24.35 -12.87 -16.65
CA MET A 34 25.27 -13.71 -15.89
C MET A 34 25.15 -15.18 -16.34
N ASP A 35 26.13 -16.02 -15.95
CA ASP A 35 26.14 -17.45 -16.30
C ASP A 35 24.95 -18.24 -15.72
N ASP A 36 24.29 -17.69 -14.71
CA ASP A 36 23.06 -18.23 -14.12
C ASP A 36 21.77 -17.74 -14.82
N PHE A 37 21.90 -17.01 -15.94
CA PHE A 37 20.82 -16.38 -16.71
C PHE A 37 20.14 -15.18 -16.03
N ARG A 38 20.68 -14.68 -14.92
CA ARG A 38 20.17 -13.47 -14.28
C ARG A 38 20.74 -12.21 -14.93
N LEU A 39 19.92 -11.17 -15.07
CA LEU A 39 20.40 -9.82 -15.37
C LEU A 39 21.01 -9.17 -14.13
N GLN A 40 22.24 -8.68 -14.25
CA GLN A 40 22.97 -8.01 -13.17
C GLN A 40 23.52 -6.67 -13.63
N ARG A 41 23.33 -5.66 -12.78
CA ARG A 41 23.89 -4.33 -12.93
C ARG A 41 25.23 -4.23 -12.21
N ARG A 42 26.15 -3.42 -12.75
CA ARG A 42 27.48 -3.18 -12.12
C ARG A 42 27.44 -2.56 -10.73
N THR A 43 26.38 -1.79 -10.43
CA THR A 43 26.21 -1.15 -9.12
C THR A 43 24.81 -1.43 -8.56
N PRO A 44 24.66 -1.50 -7.22
CA PRO A 44 23.37 -1.73 -6.59
C PRO A 44 22.31 -0.68 -6.93
N ILE A 45 21.05 -1.08 -6.85
CA ILE A 45 19.89 -0.22 -7.14
C ILE A 45 19.42 0.46 -5.86
N ASN A 46 19.97 1.66 -5.60
CA ASN A 46 19.68 2.46 -4.40
C ASN A 46 18.60 3.54 -4.62
N ARG A 47 18.12 3.70 -5.84
CA ARG A 47 17.06 4.62 -6.25
C ARG A 47 16.19 3.93 -7.30
N THR A 48 14.98 4.42 -7.51
CA THR A 48 14.11 3.93 -8.59
C THR A 48 14.87 3.94 -9.91
N TYR A 49 14.82 2.82 -10.63
CA TYR A 49 15.62 2.59 -11.82
C TYR A 49 14.76 2.01 -12.94
N GLN A 50 14.77 2.68 -14.09
CA GLN A 50 14.06 2.22 -15.28
C GLN A 50 15.05 1.57 -16.25
N TYR A 51 14.65 0.43 -16.81
CA TYR A 51 15.42 -0.26 -17.85
C TYR A 51 14.51 -0.95 -18.85
N ARG A 52 15.05 -1.22 -20.04
CA ARG A 52 14.40 -2.02 -21.07
C ARG A 52 14.99 -3.43 -21.07
N ALA A 53 14.14 -4.42 -21.22
CA ALA A 53 14.54 -5.80 -21.39
C ALA A 53 13.80 -6.45 -22.55
N THR A 54 14.50 -7.35 -23.23
CA THR A 54 13.94 -8.25 -24.24
C THR A 54 14.17 -9.67 -23.76
N SER A 55 13.15 -10.51 -23.79
CA SER A 55 13.24 -11.89 -23.30
C SER A 55 12.84 -12.93 -24.34
N TRP A 56 13.43 -14.11 -24.23
CA TRP A 56 13.09 -15.29 -25.05
C TRP A 56 12.74 -16.47 -24.13
N PRO A 57 11.44 -16.65 -23.78
CA PRO A 57 10.99 -17.74 -22.91
C PRO A 57 11.34 -19.14 -23.42
N ASP A 58 11.28 -19.35 -24.74
CA ASP A 58 11.57 -20.64 -25.37
C ASP A 58 13.04 -20.79 -25.78
N ALA A 59 13.96 -20.02 -25.19
CA ALA A 59 15.38 -20.12 -25.51
C ALA A 59 15.98 -21.44 -24.99
N LEU A 60 16.83 -22.06 -25.80
CA LEU A 60 17.62 -23.22 -25.37
C LEU A 60 18.74 -22.75 -24.43
N ARG A 61 18.71 -23.22 -23.18
CA ARG A 61 19.62 -22.75 -22.12
C ARG A 61 20.69 -23.78 -21.80
N GLN A 62 21.91 -23.54 -22.27
CA GLN A 62 23.10 -24.31 -21.89
C GLN A 62 22.91 -25.85 -22.07
N PRO A 63 22.76 -26.35 -23.31
CA PRO A 63 22.54 -27.78 -23.58
C PRO A 63 23.71 -28.69 -23.17
N VAL A 64 24.87 -28.10 -22.86
CA VAL A 64 26.07 -28.80 -22.39
C VAL A 64 26.59 -28.13 -21.12
N LEU A 65 26.66 -28.89 -20.02
CA LEU A 65 27.36 -28.50 -18.80
C LEU A 65 28.74 -29.14 -18.72
N SER A 66 29.74 -28.38 -18.31
CA SER A 66 31.03 -28.96 -17.91
C SER A 66 30.87 -29.86 -16.66
N GLN A 67 31.79 -30.80 -16.48
CA GLN A 67 31.76 -31.71 -15.31
C GLN A 67 31.79 -30.93 -13.99
N ALA A 68 32.56 -29.83 -13.91
CA ALA A 68 32.61 -28.98 -12.72
C ALA A 68 31.27 -28.30 -12.43
N GLN A 69 30.57 -27.81 -13.48
CA GLN A 69 29.22 -27.24 -13.32
C GLN A 69 28.20 -28.30 -12.90
N GLN A 70 28.23 -29.48 -13.51
CA GLN A 70 27.36 -30.59 -13.10
C GLN A 70 27.56 -30.93 -11.62
N GLN A 71 28.81 -31.09 -11.17
CA GLN A 71 29.13 -31.33 -9.76
C GLN A 71 28.64 -30.21 -8.84
N HIS A 72 28.76 -28.95 -9.25
CA HIS A 72 28.23 -27.82 -8.50
C HIS A 72 26.71 -27.91 -8.31
N PHE A 73 25.98 -28.21 -9.39
CA PHE A 73 24.52 -28.34 -9.36
C PHE A 73 24.02 -29.68 -8.82
N LEU A 74 24.92 -30.61 -8.46
CA LEU A 74 24.64 -31.85 -7.73
C LEU A 74 25.02 -31.76 -6.25
N GLN A 75 25.63 -30.65 -5.82
CA GLN A 75 26.16 -30.52 -4.47
C GLN A 75 25.03 -30.57 -3.43
N LEU A 76 25.26 -31.38 -2.39
CA LEU A 76 24.44 -31.46 -1.18
C LEU A 76 25.36 -31.49 0.04
N PRO A 77 24.86 -31.11 1.24
CA PRO A 77 25.55 -31.39 2.50
C PRO A 77 25.90 -32.88 2.62
N ARG A 78 26.96 -33.24 3.36
CA ARG A 78 27.37 -34.64 3.51
C ARG A 78 26.42 -35.48 4.37
N THR A 79 25.69 -34.85 5.27
CA THR A 79 24.80 -35.48 6.25
C THR A 79 23.44 -34.78 6.27
N GLY A 80 22.47 -35.38 6.97
CA GLY A 80 21.11 -34.85 7.11
C GLY A 80 20.18 -35.22 5.94
N ASN A 81 18.88 -35.14 6.21
CA ASN A 81 17.79 -35.50 5.30
C ASN A 81 17.93 -36.91 4.71
N GLN A 82 18.16 -37.91 5.57
CA GLN A 82 18.46 -39.28 5.14
C GLN A 82 17.25 -39.92 4.46
N GLN A 83 16.04 -39.66 4.94
CA GLN A 83 14.82 -40.22 4.35
C GLN A 83 14.64 -39.72 2.91
N THR A 84 14.88 -38.44 2.67
CA THR A 84 14.81 -37.85 1.32
C THR A 84 15.88 -38.44 0.40
N ARG A 85 17.10 -38.69 0.91
CA ARG A 85 18.16 -39.34 0.12
C ARG A 85 17.80 -40.77 -0.26
N ASP A 86 17.20 -41.50 0.66
CA ASP A 86 16.78 -42.88 0.44
C ASP A 86 15.66 -42.92 -0.60
N TRP A 87 14.67 -42.05 -0.45
CA TRP A 87 13.60 -41.87 -1.42
C TRP A 87 14.10 -41.46 -2.81
N ALA A 88 15.08 -40.54 -2.89
CA ALA A 88 15.68 -40.15 -4.16
C ALA A 88 16.39 -41.32 -4.86
N ARG A 89 17.05 -42.22 -4.11
CA ARG A 89 17.66 -43.44 -4.68
C ARG A 89 16.62 -44.43 -5.17
N GLU A 90 15.50 -44.56 -4.47
CA GLU A 90 14.35 -45.38 -4.90
C GLU A 90 13.74 -44.83 -6.19
N LEU A 91 13.47 -43.52 -6.25
CA LEU A 91 12.99 -42.84 -7.46
C LEU A 91 13.94 -43.07 -8.64
N ARG A 92 15.26 -42.94 -8.42
CA ARG A 92 16.25 -43.16 -9.48
C ARG A 92 16.30 -44.61 -9.97
N THR A 93 16.01 -45.57 -9.09
CA THR A 93 15.95 -46.99 -9.44
C THR A 93 14.67 -47.30 -10.23
N GLN A 94 13.56 -46.64 -9.89
CA GLN A 94 12.26 -46.81 -10.55
C GLN A 94 12.19 -46.09 -11.91
N TYR A 95 12.80 -44.92 -12.03
CA TYR A 95 12.76 -44.06 -13.21
C TYR A 95 14.17 -43.82 -13.74
N ALA A 96 14.53 -44.53 -14.81
CA ALA A 96 15.81 -44.36 -15.49
C ALA A 96 15.91 -43.05 -16.29
N ASP A 97 14.77 -42.55 -16.75
CA ASP A 97 14.63 -41.30 -17.48
C ASP A 97 14.37 -40.12 -16.53
N ASP A 98 15.07 -39.01 -16.77
CA ASP A 98 15.04 -37.83 -15.89
C ASP A 98 13.66 -37.13 -15.92
N ASP A 99 13.01 -37.05 -17.09
CA ASP A 99 11.69 -36.42 -17.22
C ASP A 99 10.60 -37.25 -16.54
N ALA A 100 10.69 -38.59 -16.68
CA ALA A 100 9.81 -39.49 -15.95
C ALA A 100 9.96 -39.34 -14.43
N LEU A 101 11.20 -39.18 -13.92
CA LEU A 101 11.48 -38.97 -12.50
C LEU A 101 10.91 -37.62 -12.02
N VAL A 102 11.18 -36.53 -12.74
CA VAL A 102 10.65 -35.19 -12.42
C VAL A 102 9.13 -35.21 -12.41
N THR A 103 8.51 -35.84 -13.41
CA THR A 103 7.04 -35.98 -13.49
C THR A 103 6.48 -36.79 -12.32
N ALA A 104 7.14 -37.87 -11.92
CA ALA A 104 6.73 -38.66 -10.76
C ALA A 104 6.82 -37.85 -9.45
N LEU A 105 7.86 -37.04 -9.30
CA LEU A 105 8.03 -36.16 -8.14
C LEU A 105 6.97 -35.06 -8.08
N LEU A 106 6.64 -34.42 -9.21
CA LEU A 106 5.52 -33.47 -9.29
C LEU A 106 4.18 -34.13 -8.94
N ARG A 107 3.94 -35.33 -9.48
CA ARG A 107 2.74 -36.11 -9.20
C ARG A 107 2.63 -36.45 -7.71
N HIS A 108 3.74 -36.74 -7.03
CA HIS A 108 3.75 -36.99 -5.59
C HIS A 108 3.25 -35.77 -4.81
N PHE A 109 3.71 -34.55 -5.14
CA PHE A 109 3.17 -33.33 -4.51
C PHE A 109 1.67 -33.14 -4.75
N ASN A 110 1.17 -33.56 -5.92
CA ASN A 110 -0.25 -33.44 -6.27
C ASN A 110 -1.15 -34.49 -5.59
N GLN A 111 -0.63 -35.70 -5.34
CA GLN A 111 -1.43 -36.84 -4.86
C GLN A 111 -1.45 -36.97 -3.33
N GLU A 112 -0.34 -36.59 -2.68
CA GLU A 112 -0.25 -36.59 -1.22
C GLU A 112 -0.88 -35.33 -0.62
N PRO A 113 -1.25 -35.34 0.69
CA PRO A 113 -1.95 -34.22 1.32
C PRO A 113 -1.00 -33.06 1.67
N TYR A 114 -0.26 -32.56 0.69
CA TYR A 114 0.52 -31.33 0.82
C TYR A 114 -0.41 -30.12 0.89
N HIS A 115 0.00 -29.12 1.66
CA HIS A 115 -0.76 -27.89 1.83
C HIS A 115 0.14 -26.67 1.69
N TYR A 116 -0.31 -25.72 0.88
CA TYR A 116 0.33 -24.42 0.75
C TYR A 116 -0.14 -23.48 1.86
N THR A 117 0.77 -22.94 2.67
CA THR A 117 0.46 -22.01 3.76
C THR A 117 1.62 -21.06 4.02
N LEU A 118 1.32 -19.82 4.39
CA LEU A 118 2.32 -18.83 4.82
C LEU A 118 2.68 -18.94 6.31
N LYS A 119 2.01 -19.84 7.06
CA LYS A 119 2.32 -20.18 8.46
C LYS A 119 2.70 -21.66 8.59
N PRO A 120 3.77 -22.13 7.92
CA PRO A 120 4.20 -23.50 8.10
C PRO A 120 4.72 -23.72 9.52
N PRO A 121 4.66 -24.96 10.04
CA PRO A 121 5.29 -25.30 11.30
C PRO A 121 6.81 -25.07 11.21
N LEU A 122 7.44 -24.83 12.36
CA LEU A 122 8.90 -24.74 12.43
C LEU A 122 9.50 -26.11 12.13
N LEU A 123 10.49 -26.12 11.24
CA LEU A 123 11.26 -27.30 10.88
C LEU A 123 12.60 -27.30 11.62
N GLY A 124 13.08 -28.49 11.96
CA GLY A 124 14.35 -28.74 12.62
C GLY A 124 15.51 -28.92 11.66
N ASN A 125 16.48 -29.73 12.07
CA ASN A 125 17.74 -29.90 11.36
C ASN A 125 17.61 -30.71 10.05
N ASN A 126 16.61 -31.59 9.97
CA ASN A 126 16.30 -32.36 8.76
C ASN A 126 15.07 -31.77 8.07
N SER A 127 15.13 -30.47 7.78
CA SER A 127 13.97 -29.71 7.31
C SER A 127 13.36 -30.25 6.02
N VAL A 128 14.13 -30.91 5.15
CA VAL A 128 13.58 -31.51 3.92
C VAL A 128 12.79 -32.78 4.25
N ASP A 129 13.31 -33.65 5.13
CA ASP A 129 12.58 -34.84 5.57
C ASP A 129 11.31 -34.45 6.35
N GLU A 130 11.44 -33.50 7.28
CA GLU A 130 10.32 -33.02 8.10
C GLU A 130 9.24 -32.33 7.25
N PHE A 131 9.62 -31.68 6.14
CA PHE A 131 8.66 -31.15 5.19
C PHE A 131 7.98 -32.26 4.37
N LEU A 132 8.77 -33.12 3.71
CA LEU A 132 8.26 -34.10 2.74
C LEU A 132 7.49 -35.28 3.36
N PHE A 133 7.74 -35.61 4.62
CA PHE A 133 7.21 -36.84 5.21
C PHE A 133 6.49 -36.66 6.55
N SER A 134 6.51 -35.45 7.11
CA SER A 134 5.88 -35.19 8.42
C SER A 134 4.89 -34.04 8.35
N SER A 135 5.35 -32.82 8.13
CA SER A 135 4.50 -31.64 8.17
C SER A 135 3.63 -31.50 6.93
N LEU A 136 4.15 -31.80 5.74
CA LEU A 136 3.50 -31.63 4.43
C LEU A 136 2.95 -30.20 4.21
N ARG A 137 3.45 -29.22 4.95
CA ARG A 137 2.91 -27.86 5.03
C ARG A 137 4.03 -26.86 4.82
N GLY A 138 3.90 -26.02 3.79
CA GLY A 138 4.98 -25.13 3.37
C GLY A 138 4.50 -24.04 2.44
N PHE A 139 5.40 -23.15 2.08
CA PHE A 139 5.25 -22.18 0.98
C PHE A 139 6.29 -22.46 -0.10
N CYS A 140 6.31 -21.67 -1.19
CA CYS A 140 7.12 -21.89 -2.39
C CYS A 140 8.58 -22.33 -2.14
N ALA A 141 9.29 -21.73 -1.17
CA ALA A 141 10.67 -22.10 -0.86
C ALA A 141 10.82 -23.54 -0.31
N HIS A 142 9.83 -24.05 0.43
CA HIS A 142 9.83 -25.42 0.95
C HIS A 142 9.71 -26.42 -0.21
N TYR A 143 8.74 -26.21 -1.10
CA TYR A 143 8.53 -27.06 -2.27
C TYR A 143 9.73 -27.02 -3.23
N ALA A 144 10.21 -25.82 -3.58
CA ALA A 144 11.36 -25.67 -4.48
C ALA A 144 12.65 -26.25 -3.88
N GLY A 145 12.91 -25.98 -2.60
CA GLY A 145 14.09 -26.50 -1.90
C GLY A 145 14.08 -28.02 -1.77
N ALA A 146 12.94 -28.60 -1.38
CA ALA A 146 12.79 -30.04 -1.25
C ALA A 146 12.91 -30.75 -2.60
N MET A 147 12.26 -30.21 -3.64
CA MET A 147 12.35 -30.76 -4.99
C MET A 147 13.80 -30.73 -5.51
N VAL A 148 14.52 -29.60 -5.37
CA VAL A 148 15.95 -29.52 -5.75
C VAL A 148 16.79 -30.52 -4.95
N PHE A 149 16.55 -30.64 -3.64
CA PHE A 149 17.30 -31.60 -2.82
C PHE A 149 17.12 -33.04 -3.32
N THR A 150 15.87 -33.45 -3.56
CA THR A 150 15.54 -34.79 -4.08
C THR A 150 16.16 -35.02 -5.45
N LEU A 151 16.05 -34.06 -6.38
CA LEU A 151 16.64 -34.16 -7.72
C LEU A 151 18.17 -34.30 -7.66
N ARG A 152 18.85 -33.48 -6.85
CA ARG A 152 20.30 -33.58 -6.67
C ARG A 152 20.71 -34.93 -6.07
N ALA A 153 19.95 -35.43 -5.09
CA ALA A 153 20.19 -36.74 -4.49
C ALA A 153 19.96 -37.89 -5.48
N ALA A 154 19.07 -37.70 -6.46
CA ALA A 154 18.82 -38.64 -7.55
C ALA A 154 19.83 -38.52 -8.72
N GLY A 155 20.78 -37.57 -8.65
CA GLY A 155 21.81 -37.37 -9.68
C GLY A 155 21.41 -36.42 -10.81
N ILE A 156 20.34 -35.64 -10.65
CA ILE A 156 19.88 -34.65 -11.63
C ILE A 156 20.36 -33.25 -11.21
N PRO A 157 21.23 -32.60 -12.01
CA PRO A 157 21.71 -31.25 -11.69
C PRO A 157 20.53 -30.27 -11.65
N SER A 158 20.37 -29.56 -10.54
CA SER A 158 19.21 -28.69 -10.32
C SER A 158 19.53 -27.50 -9.42
N ARG A 159 18.70 -26.46 -9.47
CA ARG A 159 18.85 -25.22 -8.70
C ARG A 159 17.51 -24.59 -8.37
N VAL A 160 17.50 -23.84 -7.26
CA VAL A 160 16.36 -22.98 -6.91
C VAL A 160 16.53 -21.66 -7.65
N VAL A 161 15.43 -21.17 -8.23
CA VAL A 161 15.33 -19.83 -8.78
C VAL A 161 14.45 -19.00 -7.85
N ALA A 162 14.88 -17.79 -7.54
CA ALA A 162 14.15 -16.85 -6.71
C ALA A 162 13.84 -15.58 -7.52
N GLY A 163 12.59 -15.13 -7.42
CA GLY A 163 12.11 -13.96 -8.16
C GLY A 163 10.69 -13.60 -7.72
N TYR A 164 9.87 -13.21 -8.69
CA TYR A 164 8.47 -12.88 -8.50
C TYR A 164 7.64 -13.62 -9.54
N GLN A 165 6.41 -14.00 -9.17
CA GLN A 165 5.47 -14.66 -10.08
C GLN A 165 4.11 -13.98 -9.99
N GLY A 166 3.55 -13.64 -11.16
CA GLY A 166 2.26 -12.97 -11.29
C GLY A 166 2.41 -11.44 -11.33
N GLY A 167 1.62 -10.76 -10.51
CA GLY A 167 1.47 -9.32 -10.49
C GLY A 167 0.03 -8.89 -10.81
N GLU A 168 -0.30 -7.66 -10.43
CA GLU A 168 -1.63 -7.09 -10.64
C GLU A 168 -1.64 -6.30 -11.96
N ILE A 169 -2.50 -6.69 -12.89
CA ILE A 169 -2.67 -6.01 -14.16
C ILE A 169 -3.48 -4.73 -13.94
N ASN A 170 -2.90 -3.59 -14.30
CA ASN A 170 -3.61 -2.31 -14.38
C ASN A 170 -3.92 -2.01 -15.85
N GLU A 171 -5.14 -2.33 -16.27
CA GLU A 171 -5.60 -2.16 -17.66
C GLU A 171 -5.64 -0.69 -18.09
N SER A 172 -6.00 0.21 -17.17
CA SER A 172 -6.10 1.64 -17.47
C SER A 172 -4.72 2.28 -17.71
N GLY A 173 -3.72 1.86 -16.96
CA GLY A 173 -2.33 2.33 -17.10
C GLY A 173 -1.48 1.49 -18.05
N GLN A 174 -1.99 0.36 -18.55
CA GLN A 174 -1.28 -0.61 -19.39
C GLN A 174 0.05 -1.11 -18.78
N PHE A 175 0.04 -1.45 -17.50
CA PHE A 175 1.22 -2.00 -16.81
C PHE A 175 0.85 -3.14 -15.85
N VAL A 176 1.86 -3.93 -15.49
CA VAL A 176 1.75 -4.96 -14.45
C VAL A 176 2.50 -4.48 -13.21
N GLN A 177 1.83 -4.48 -12.08
CA GLN A 177 2.44 -4.14 -10.80
C GLN A 177 2.84 -5.40 -10.04
N VAL A 178 4.14 -5.54 -9.78
CA VAL A 178 4.70 -6.64 -9.01
C VAL A 178 5.09 -6.12 -7.62
N ARG A 179 4.62 -6.80 -6.56
CA ARG A 179 4.82 -6.39 -5.16
C ARG A 179 5.63 -7.43 -4.40
N GLN A 180 6.09 -7.06 -3.20
CA GLN A 180 6.93 -7.95 -2.37
C GLN A 180 6.25 -9.28 -2.02
N PHE A 181 4.93 -9.29 -1.87
CA PHE A 181 4.19 -10.53 -1.61
C PHE A 181 4.10 -11.45 -2.84
N ASP A 182 4.39 -10.95 -4.05
CA ASP A 182 4.46 -11.80 -5.25
C ASP A 182 5.78 -12.59 -5.31
N ALA A 183 6.67 -12.43 -4.31
CA ALA A 183 7.91 -13.15 -4.20
C ALA A 183 7.66 -14.66 -4.29
N HIS A 184 8.47 -15.32 -5.11
CA HIS A 184 8.27 -16.71 -5.46
C HIS A 184 9.58 -17.44 -5.68
N ALA A 185 9.55 -18.74 -5.42
CA ALA A 185 10.67 -19.64 -5.65
C ALA A 185 10.20 -20.86 -6.44
N TRP A 186 10.95 -21.21 -7.47
CA TRP A 186 10.69 -22.38 -8.32
C TRP A 186 12.00 -23.11 -8.63
N VAL A 187 11.93 -24.13 -9.47
CA VAL A 187 13.03 -25.05 -9.73
C VAL A 187 13.45 -25.00 -11.19
N GLU A 188 14.75 -25.10 -11.40
CA GLU A 188 15.30 -25.47 -12.70
C GLU A 188 16.13 -26.75 -12.57
N TYR A 189 15.96 -27.65 -13.52
CA TYR A 189 16.76 -28.87 -13.63
C TYR A 189 17.39 -28.94 -15.02
N TRP A 190 18.57 -29.54 -15.10
CA TRP A 190 19.33 -29.62 -16.34
C TRP A 190 19.31 -31.04 -16.89
N GLN A 191 19.14 -31.14 -18.21
CA GLN A 191 19.26 -32.40 -18.93
C GLN A 191 20.24 -32.29 -20.11
N PRO A 192 21.02 -33.35 -20.38
CA PRO A 192 21.89 -33.40 -21.54
C PRO A 192 21.14 -33.14 -22.84
N GLY A 193 21.64 -32.20 -23.66
CA GLY A 193 21.05 -31.87 -24.97
C GLY A 193 19.83 -30.95 -24.90
N GLN A 194 19.04 -31.00 -23.82
CA GLN A 194 17.85 -30.15 -23.63
C GLN A 194 18.16 -28.87 -22.83
N GLY A 195 19.23 -28.85 -22.04
CA GLY A 195 19.60 -27.70 -21.23
C GLY A 195 18.77 -27.55 -19.95
N TRP A 196 18.69 -26.32 -19.44
CA TRP A 196 17.90 -25.98 -18.25
C TRP A 196 16.40 -25.92 -18.57
N GLN A 197 15.62 -26.72 -17.85
CA GLN A 197 14.17 -26.78 -17.88
C GLN A 197 13.60 -26.19 -16.59
N THR A 198 12.53 -25.42 -16.70
CA THR A 198 11.87 -24.75 -15.56
C THR A 198 10.65 -25.54 -15.13
N VAL A 199 10.50 -25.71 -13.81
CA VAL A 199 9.36 -26.39 -13.22
C VAL A 199 8.99 -25.74 -11.88
N ASP A 200 7.69 -25.66 -11.59
CA ASP A 200 7.18 -25.13 -10.33
C ASP A 200 6.38 -26.19 -9.56
N PRO A 201 6.92 -26.77 -8.47
CA PRO A 201 6.19 -27.72 -7.65
C PRO A 201 4.99 -27.08 -6.94
N THR A 202 4.97 -25.76 -6.76
CA THR A 202 3.84 -25.05 -6.14
C THR A 202 2.56 -25.22 -6.94
N PHE A 203 2.65 -25.29 -8.28
CA PHE A 203 1.50 -25.49 -9.16
C PHE A 203 0.74 -26.80 -8.89
N GLN A 204 1.42 -27.80 -8.34
CA GLN A 204 0.81 -29.11 -8.04
C GLN A 204 -0.09 -29.08 -6.80
N VAL A 205 0.09 -28.09 -5.92
CA VAL A 205 -0.57 -27.99 -4.61
C VAL A 205 -1.47 -26.78 -4.49
N ALA A 206 -1.09 -25.66 -5.13
CA ALA A 206 -1.85 -24.41 -5.14
C ALA A 206 -1.86 -23.82 -6.55
N PRO A 207 -2.55 -24.46 -7.52
CA PRO A 207 -2.63 -23.93 -8.90
C PRO A 207 -3.25 -22.53 -8.94
N GLU A 208 -4.22 -22.23 -8.07
CA GLU A 208 -4.86 -20.92 -7.95
C GLU A 208 -3.88 -19.78 -7.60
N ARG A 209 -2.81 -20.08 -6.84
CA ARG A 209 -1.72 -19.13 -6.54
C ARG A 209 -0.98 -18.69 -7.79
N ILE A 210 -0.81 -19.60 -8.75
CA ILE A 210 -0.08 -19.35 -9.99
C ILE A 210 -1.00 -18.68 -11.02
N GLU A 211 -2.24 -19.13 -11.13
CA GLU A 211 -3.22 -18.62 -12.09
C GLU A 211 -3.79 -17.24 -11.71
N ARG A 212 -4.02 -17.00 -10.42
CA ARG A 212 -4.71 -15.79 -9.93
C ARG A 212 -3.85 -14.89 -9.03
N GLY A 213 -2.67 -15.35 -8.62
CA GLY A 213 -1.77 -14.62 -7.71
C GLY A 213 -1.99 -14.93 -6.22
N LEU A 214 -0.99 -14.62 -5.36
CA LEU A 214 -0.99 -14.99 -3.93
C LEU A 214 -2.18 -14.44 -3.16
N GLN A 215 -2.51 -13.18 -3.41
CA GLN A 215 -3.53 -12.47 -2.66
C GLN A 215 -4.92 -13.07 -2.86
N ASP A 216 -5.22 -13.54 -4.08
CA ASP A 216 -6.50 -14.16 -4.39
C ASP A 216 -6.55 -15.64 -4.01
N ALA A 217 -5.40 -16.31 -3.92
CA ALA A 217 -5.30 -17.70 -3.46
C ALA A 217 -5.40 -17.85 -1.94
N LEU A 218 -4.91 -16.88 -1.16
CA LEU A 218 -4.82 -16.97 0.31
C LEU A 218 -5.69 -15.94 1.03
N GLN A 219 -6.93 -15.75 0.56
CA GLN A 219 -7.88 -14.80 1.14
C GLN A 219 -8.14 -15.07 2.63
N ASP A 220 -8.14 -16.34 3.05
CA ASP A 220 -8.35 -16.75 4.46
C ASP A 220 -7.11 -16.55 5.35
N GLU A 221 -5.91 -16.45 4.78
CA GLU A 221 -4.66 -16.17 5.51
C GLU A 221 -4.23 -14.68 5.41
N ALA A 222 -5.08 -13.83 4.81
CA ALA A 222 -4.82 -12.40 4.53
C ALA A 222 -4.55 -11.54 5.78
N ASP A 223 -4.84 -12.07 6.97
CA ASP A 223 -4.41 -11.50 8.25
C ASP A 223 -2.88 -11.38 8.36
N LEU A 224 -2.07 -12.06 7.55
CA LEU A 224 -0.60 -11.93 7.58
C LEU A 224 -0.07 -10.61 7.01
N PHE A 225 -0.84 -9.91 6.19
CA PHE A 225 -0.44 -8.61 5.63
C PHE A 225 -0.67 -7.44 6.62
N GLN A 226 -0.72 -7.76 7.92
CA GLN A 226 -1.06 -6.92 9.09
C GLN A 226 -0.21 -5.65 9.32
N GLY A 227 0.80 -5.38 8.50
CA GLY A 227 1.75 -4.28 8.69
C GLY A 227 1.23 -2.87 8.41
N ASP A 228 0.09 -2.69 7.73
CA ASP A 228 -0.43 -1.36 7.41
C ASP A 228 -1.96 -1.30 7.57
N PHE A 229 -2.42 -0.72 8.67
CA PHE A 229 -3.84 -0.45 8.94
C PHE A 229 -4.50 0.44 7.87
N LEU A 230 -3.70 1.15 7.08
CA LEU A 230 -4.10 2.03 5.97
C LEU A 230 -3.87 1.43 4.58
N SER A 231 -3.50 0.15 4.47
CA SER A 231 -3.24 -0.46 3.16
C SER A 231 -4.54 -0.52 2.33
N PRO A 232 -4.62 0.18 1.19
CA PRO A 232 -5.81 0.19 0.33
C PRO A 232 -6.10 -1.19 -0.30
N LEU A 233 -5.21 -2.18 -0.11
CA LEU A 233 -5.41 -3.58 -0.49
C LEU A 233 -6.55 -4.25 0.30
N ARG A 234 -6.85 -3.79 1.52
CA ARG A 234 -7.92 -4.34 2.35
C ARG A 234 -9.32 -4.01 1.82
N TYR A 235 -9.47 -2.91 1.10
CA TYR A 235 -10.77 -2.37 0.66
C TYR A 235 -11.04 -2.59 -0.83
N ARG A 236 -10.38 -3.57 -1.46
CA ARG A 236 -10.55 -3.88 -2.90
C ARG A 236 -11.98 -4.27 -3.28
N HIS A 237 -12.74 -4.78 -2.32
CA HIS A 237 -14.17 -5.08 -2.46
C HIS A 237 -15.07 -3.84 -2.55
N ILE A 238 -14.53 -2.66 -2.20
CA ILE A 238 -15.21 -1.37 -2.34
C ILE A 238 -14.73 -0.73 -3.65
N GLY A 239 -15.53 -0.87 -4.72
CA GLY A 239 -15.14 -0.50 -6.09
C GLY A 239 -14.56 0.91 -6.25
N TRP A 240 -15.08 1.91 -5.51
CA TRP A 240 -14.58 3.29 -5.58
C TRP A 240 -13.20 3.48 -4.91
N VAL A 241 -12.87 2.69 -3.88
CA VAL A 241 -11.54 2.73 -3.23
C VAL A 241 -10.51 2.11 -4.16
N ASN A 242 -10.85 1.00 -4.82
CA ASN A 242 -9.98 0.41 -5.84
C ASN A 242 -9.78 1.38 -7.01
N GLN A 243 -10.82 2.09 -7.45
CA GLN A 243 -10.71 3.07 -8.53
C GLN A 243 -9.84 4.28 -8.15
N LEU A 244 -9.95 4.79 -6.92
CA LEU A 244 -9.04 5.84 -6.41
C LEU A 244 -7.61 5.34 -6.27
N ARG A 245 -7.41 4.12 -5.77
CA ARG A 245 -6.09 3.49 -5.65
C ARG A 245 -5.43 3.32 -7.01
N MET A 246 -6.14 2.73 -7.98
CA MET A 246 -5.67 2.56 -9.36
C MET A 246 -5.41 3.91 -10.02
N SER A 247 -6.24 4.92 -9.76
CA SER A 247 -6.01 6.30 -10.26
C SER A 247 -4.74 6.90 -9.67
N TRP A 248 -4.50 6.71 -8.37
CA TRP A 248 -3.27 7.14 -7.71
C TRP A 248 -2.04 6.37 -8.23
N GLU A 249 -2.16 5.06 -8.46
CA GLU A 249 -1.11 4.23 -9.05
C GLU A 249 -0.81 4.65 -10.50
N ASN A 250 -1.83 5.00 -11.29
CA ASN A 250 -1.67 5.57 -12.62
C ASN A 250 -0.97 6.92 -12.59
N LEU A 251 -1.31 7.79 -11.64
CA LEU A 251 -0.63 9.07 -11.42
C LEU A 251 0.82 8.86 -11.01
N ASN A 252 1.09 7.93 -10.08
CA ASN A 252 2.43 7.61 -9.61
C ASN A 252 3.27 6.94 -10.70
N HIS A 253 2.71 6.02 -11.49
CA HIS A 253 3.38 5.43 -12.64
C HIS A 253 3.65 6.49 -13.72
N SER A 254 2.68 7.34 -14.05
CA SER A 254 2.85 8.44 -15.00
C SER A 254 3.95 9.39 -14.54
N TRP A 255 3.98 9.71 -13.24
CA TRP A 255 5.08 10.45 -12.63
C TRP A 255 6.40 9.68 -12.69
N GLN A 256 6.44 8.37 -12.43
CA GLN A 256 7.67 7.58 -12.49
C GLN A 256 8.22 7.45 -13.92
N THR A 257 7.39 7.27 -14.94
CA THR A 257 7.85 7.23 -16.34
C THR A 257 8.28 8.60 -16.85
N GLN A 258 7.53 9.65 -16.51
CA GLN A 258 7.78 11.00 -17.04
C GLN A 258 8.84 11.77 -16.23
N VAL A 259 8.91 11.52 -14.92
CA VAL A 259 9.75 12.27 -13.96
C VAL A 259 10.95 11.46 -13.45
N LEU A 260 10.96 10.12 -13.52
CA LEU A 260 12.12 9.30 -13.12
C LEU A 260 12.84 8.62 -14.31
N GLY A 261 12.22 8.55 -15.50
CA GLY A 261 12.90 8.39 -16.81
C GLY A 261 13.69 9.65 -17.24
N TYR A 262 14.29 10.33 -16.26
CA TYR A 262 14.68 11.74 -16.30
C TYR A 262 16.07 11.93 -16.92
N GLN A 263 16.14 11.98 -18.24
CA GLN A 263 17.27 12.63 -18.91
C GLN A 263 17.18 14.15 -18.66
N ARG A 264 18.19 14.69 -17.95
CA ARG A 264 18.40 16.11 -17.58
C ARG A 264 18.22 17.10 -18.74
N GLU A 265 18.21 16.63 -19.98
CA GLU A 265 18.11 17.39 -21.22
C GLU A 265 16.67 17.83 -21.56
N ARG A 266 15.63 17.08 -21.17
CA ARG A 266 14.22 17.43 -21.50
C ARG A 266 13.58 18.46 -20.58
N GLN A 267 14.05 18.57 -19.33
CA GLN A 267 13.49 19.53 -18.36
C GLN A 267 13.70 20.98 -18.83
N GLN A 268 14.83 21.27 -19.48
CA GLN A 268 15.06 22.58 -20.07
C GLN A 268 14.15 22.84 -21.27
N ALA A 269 13.81 21.83 -22.08
CA ALA A 269 13.01 22.02 -23.29
C ALA A 269 11.53 22.29 -22.97
N TRP A 270 10.92 21.51 -22.06
CA TRP A 270 9.51 21.68 -21.72
C TRP A 270 9.24 22.93 -20.88
N LEU A 271 10.12 23.23 -19.90
CA LEU A 271 10.06 24.50 -19.17
C LEU A 271 10.33 25.71 -20.08
N LYS A 272 11.26 25.61 -21.04
CA LYS A 272 11.47 26.66 -22.05
C LYS A 272 10.25 26.84 -22.96
N GLN A 273 9.50 25.78 -23.25
CA GLN A 273 8.38 25.82 -24.18
C GLN A 273 7.11 26.39 -23.55
N TRP A 274 6.89 26.15 -22.25
CA TRP A 274 5.75 26.72 -21.52
C TRP A 274 6.05 28.05 -20.83
N PHE A 275 7.27 28.25 -20.36
CA PHE A 275 7.60 29.39 -19.50
C PHE A 275 8.81 30.22 -19.96
N GLY A 276 9.48 29.87 -21.07
CA GLY A 276 10.66 30.61 -21.54
C GLY A 276 11.87 30.50 -20.58
N GLN A 277 12.77 31.49 -20.60
CA GLN A 277 13.87 31.58 -19.64
C GLN A 277 13.33 32.07 -18.28
N VAL A 278 12.74 31.18 -17.48
CA VAL A 278 12.29 31.58 -16.14
C VAL A 278 13.48 31.60 -15.19
N ASP A 279 13.71 32.77 -14.63
CA ASP A 279 14.61 33.00 -13.52
C ASP A 279 14.10 32.25 -12.27
N TRP A 280 14.96 31.48 -11.60
CA TRP A 280 14.62 30.74 -10.38
C TRP A 280 14.02 31.63 -9.28
N GLN A 281 14.32 32.94 -9.32
CA GLN A 281 13.74 33.94 -8.44
C GLN A 281 12.22 34.11 -8.65
N ALA A 282 11.73 34.04 -9.89
CA ALA A 282 10.31 34.18 -10.21
C ALA A 282 9.50 32.97 -9.72
N ILE A 283 10.07 31.76 -9.80
CA ILE A 283 9.45 30.54 -9.27
C ILE A 283 9.40 30.60 -7.74
N GLY A 284 10.49 31.04 -7.10
CA GLY A 284 10.54 31.26 -5.65
C GLY A 284 9.47 32.24 -5.17
N LEU A 285 9.31 33.37 -5.88
CA LEU A 285 8.29 34.37 -5.56
C LEU A 285 6.86 33.82 -5.70
N LEU A 286 6.61 33.03 -6.75
CA LEU A 286 5.29 32.44 -7.01
C LEU A 286 4.92 31.41 -5.93
N LEU A 287 5.88 30.63 -5.44
CA LEU A 287 5.69 29.71 -4.31
C LEU A 287 5.39 30.45 -3.01
N VAL A 288 6.08 31.56 -2.73
CA VAL A 288 5.81 32.39 -1.54
C VAL A 288 4.43 33.02 -1.63
N ILE A 289 4.03 33.56 -2.78
CA ILE A 289 2.70 34.16 -2.97
C ILE A 289 1.60 33.12 -2.79
N SER A 290 1.74 31.93 -3.39
CA SER A 290 0.75 30.86 -3.28
C SER A 290 0.66 30.31 -1.85
N ALA A 291 1.78 30.10 -1.16
CA ALA A 291 1.78 29.70 0.25
C ALA A 291 1.09 30.76 1.14
N THR A 292 1.37 32.05 0.90
CA THR A 292 0.76 33.16 1.64
C THR A 292 -0.75 33.22 1.42
N LEU A 293 -1.20 33.02 0.18
CA LEU A 293 -2.62 33.01 -0.18
C LEU A 293 -3.37 31.87 0.52
N ILE A 294 -2.76 30.68 0.57
CA ILE A 294 -3.33 29.51 1.25
C ILE A 294 -3.45 29.76 2.76
N ILE A 295 -2.39 30.31 3.39
CA ILE A 295 -2.43 30.67 4.81
C ILE A 295 -3.53 31.70 5.07
N ALA A 296 -3.67 32.73 4.23
CA ALA A 296 -4.72 33.74 4.37
C ALA A 296 -6.13 33.13 4.28
N LEU A 297 -6.35 32.19 3.35
CA LEU A 297 -7.61 31.45 3.23
C LEU A 297 -7.90 30.60 4.48
N ILE A 298 -6.89 29.91 5.02
CA ILE A 298 -7.02 29.13 6.26
C ILE A 298 -7.36 30.04 7.44
N VAL A 299 -6.73 31.21 7.54
CA VAL A 299 -7.04 32.20 8.59
C VAL A 299 -8.48 32.69 8.48
N VAL A 300 -8.93 33.09 7.29
CA VAL A 300 -10.33 33.51 7.07
C VAL A 300 -11.31 32.39 7.43
N TRP A 301 -10.96 31.15 7.10
CA TRP A 301 -11.77 29.97 7.41
C TRP A 301 -11.74 29.59 8.89
N MET A 302 -10.62 29.73 9.60
CA MET A 302 -10.49 29.46 11.04
C MET A 302 -11.24 30.49 11.87
N PHE A 303 -11.06 31.77 11.55
CA PHE A 303 -11.65 32.85 12.32
C PHE A 303 -13.12 33.09 11.96
N LYS A 304 -13.65 32.38 10.96
CA LYS A 304 -15.02 32.46 10.42
C LYS A 304 -15.71 33.76 10.80
N PRO A 305 -15.25 34.92 10.31
CA PRO A 305 -15.77 36.22 10.77
C PRO A 305 -17.28 36.38 10.54
N TRP A 306 -17.84 35.52 9.68
CA TRP A 306 -19.25 35.42 9.31
C TRP A 306 -20.09 34.48 10.20
N GLN A 307 -19.47 33.64 11.06
CA GLN A 307 -20.16 32.73 11.99
C GLN A 307 -20.02 33.18 13.46
N ARG A 308 -20.02 34.48 13.73
CA ARG A 308 -20.32 34.97 15.09
C ARG A 308 -21.80 34.74 15.36
N GLU A 309 -22.15 33.52 15.78
CA GLU A 309 -23.45 33.23 16.38
C GLU A 309 -23.58 34.07 17.65
N ARG A 310 -24.32 35.18 17.55
CA ARG A 310 -24.75 35.94 18.73
C ARG A 310 -25.64 35.03 19.57
N ASP A 311 -25.16 34.68 20.77
CA ASP A 311 -25.86 33.89 21.78
C ASP A 311 -27.35 34.27 21.85
N PRO A 312 -28.27 33.31 21.68
CA PRO A 312 -29.71 33.55 21.76
C PRO A 312 -30.15 34.34 23.00
N LEU A 313 -29.49 34.10 24.15
CA LEU A 313 -29.78 34.77 25.41
C LEU A 313 -29.41 36.27 25.36
N GLN A 314 -28.26 36.58 24.76
CA GLN A 314 -27.79 37.95 24.58
C GLN A 314 -28.70 38.75 23.64
N ARG A 315 -29.27 38.12 22.60
CA ARG A 315 -30.25 38.79 21.71
C ARG A 315 -31.52 39.20 22.46
N THR A 316 -32.04 38.35 23.34
CA THR A 316 -33.19 38.68 24.19
C THR A 316 -32.90 39.81 25.15
N LEU A 317 -31.68 39.86 25.70
CA LEU A 317 -31.25 40.98 26.54
C LEU A 317 -31.19 42.30 25.75
N ASP A 318 -30.64 42.28 24.54
CA ASP A 318 -30.58 43.46 23.68
C ASP A 318 -31.97 43.97 23.30
N ASP A 319 -32.94 43.08 23.08
CA ASP A 319 -34.34 43.45 22.84
C ASP A 319 -35.01 44.07 24.07
N PHE A 320 -34.73 43.53 25.26
CA PHE A 320 -35.22 44.08 26.54
C PHE A 320 -34.65 45.47 26.81
N GLN A 321 -33.34 45.65 26.64
CA GLN A 321 -32.70 46.96 26.78
C GLN A 321 -33.23 47.95 25.74
N ARG A 322 -33.47 47.53 24.50
CA ARG A 322 -34.10 48.40 23.48
C ARG A 322 -35.52 48.81 23.86
N ALA A 323 -36.31 47.94 24.49
CA ALA A 323 -37.65 48.28 24.96
C ALA A 323 -37.62 49.35 26.06
N LEU A 324 -36.70 49.23 27.03
CA LEU A 324 -36.53 50.21 28.10
C LEU A 324 -35.90 51.53 27.62
N ARG A 325 -34.96 51.49 26.66
CA ARG A 325 -34.38 52.69 26.04
C ARG A 325 -35.43 53.55 25.34
N ARG A 326 -36.42 52.94 24.69
CA ARG A 326 -37.54 53.68 24.07
C ARG A 326 -38.37 54.48 25.08
N ARG A 327 -38.27 54.16 26.37
CA ARG A 327 -38.96 54.83 27.47
C ARG A 327 -38.04 55.75 28.28
N GLY A 328 -36.83 56.03 27.79
CA GLY A 328 -35.88 56.94 28.43
C GLY A 328 -34.92 56.29 29.43
N PHE A 329 -35.00 54.96 29.64
CA PHE A 329 -34.12 54.28 30.58
C PHE A 329 -32.94 53.61 29.87
N THR A 330 -31.72 54.09 30.14
CA THR A 330 -30.47 53.51 29.63
C THR A 330 -29.65 52.93 30.76
N ARG A 331 -29.10 51.73 30.53
CA ARG A 331 -28.14 51.10 31.43
C ARG A 331 -26.77 51.76 31.29
N GLU A 332 -26.11 52.05 32.39
CA GLU A 332 -24.77 52.65 32.41
C GLU A 332 -23.68 51.63 32.10
N THR A 333 -22.51 52.13 31.70
CA THR A 333 -21.36 51.27 31.36
C THR A 333 -20.84 50.61 32.63
N GLY A 334 -20.90 49.27 32.70
CA GLY A 334 -20.50 48.49 33.88
C GLY A 334 -21.62 48.24 34.91
N GLU A 335 -22.83 48.78 34.70
CA GLU A 335 -23.97 48.52 35.57
C GLU A 335 -24.54 47.11 35.36
N GLY A 336 -24.81 46.37 36.44
CA GLY A 336 -25.46 45.06 36.41
C GLY A 336 -26.96 45.16 36.14
N LEU A 337 -27.62 44.08 35.69
CA LEU A 337 -29.06 44.10 35.38
C LEU A 337 -29.95 44.32 36.59
N ARG A 338 -29.63 43.68 37.72
CA ARG A 338 -30.33 43.89 38.98
C ARG A 338 -30.12 45.31 39.54
N SER A 339 -28.92 45.87 39.40
CA SER A 339 -28.64 47.27 39.77
C SER A 339 -29.39 48.26 38.89
N PHE A 340 -29.45 48.00 37.57
CA PHE A 340 -30.24 48.79 36.64
C PHE A 340 -31.73 48.80 37.00
N TRP A 341 -32.27 47.63 37.38
CA TRP A 341 -33.65 47.52 37.88
C TRP A 341 -33.89 48.29 39.17
N GLN A 342 -33.00 48.17 40.16
CA GLN A 342 -33.11 48.89 41.43
C GLN A 342 -33.15 50.41 41.24
N ARG A 343 -32.47 50.93 40.20
CA ARG A 343 -32.47 52.36 39.87
C ARG A 343 -33.75 52.83 39.20
N ILE A 344 -34.30 52.07 38.25
CA ILE A 344 -35.45 52.50 37.43
C ILE A 344 -36.80 52.01 37.96
N GLY A 345 -36.80 51.08 38.93
CA GLY A 345 -37.99 50.36 39.33
C GLY A 345 -39.08 51.24 39.94
N ALA A 346 -38.70 52.31 40.64
CA ALA A 346 -39.65 53.26 41.24
C ALA A 346 -40.37 54.14 40.20
N ASP A 347 -39.75 54.36 39.03
CA ASP A 347 -40.25 55.26 37.99
C ASP A 347 -41.15 54.55 36.95
N LEU A 348 -41.30 53.23 37.06
CA LEU A 348 -42.11 52.41 36.17
C LEU A 348 -43.52 52.16 36.75
N PRO A 349 -44.57 52.04 35.92
CA PRO A 349 -45.90 51.62 36.38
C PRO A 349 -45.89 50.22 37.01
N ALA A 350 -46.70 49.99 38.04
CA ALA A 350 -46.72 48.74 38.82
C ALA A 350 -46.83 47.44 37.98
N GLU A 351 -47.58 47.48 36.88
CA GLU A 351 -47.73 46.34 35.95
C GLU A 351 -46.40 46.02 35.21
N GLN A 352 -45.64 47.05 34.84
CA GLN A 352 -44.34 46.90 34.18
C GLN A 352 -43.24 46.55 35.17
N GLN A 353 -43.34 47.01 36.42
CA GLN A 353 -42.40 46.63 37.48
C GLN A 353 -42.36 45.10 37.66
N GLN A 354 -43.52 44.46 37.68
CA GLN A 354 -43.62 43.01 37.78
C GLN A 354 -43.07 42.30 36.54
N ALA A 355 -43.33 42.82 35.34
CA ALA A 355 -42.84 42.24 34.09
C ALA A 355 -41.31 42.34 33.94
N VAL A 356 -40.72 43.47 34.36
CA VAL A 356 -39.27 43.69 34.36
C VAL A 356 -38.58 42.80 35.38
N THR A 357 -39.12 42.71 36.61
CA THR A 357 -38.59 41.81 37.65
C THR A 357 -38.60 40.36 37.17
N THR A 358 -39.72 39.90 36.61
CA THR A 358 -39.86 38.55 36.05
C THR A 358 -38.85 38.27 34.94
N PHE A 359 -38.59 39.25 34.06
CA PHE A 359 -37.60 39.10 33.00
C PHE A 359 -36.17 38.98 33.55
N ILE A 360 -35.81 39.80 34.54
CA ILE A 360 -34.46 39.81 35.12
C ILE A 360 -34.19 38.55 35.92
N ASP A 361 -35.15 38.09 36.73
CA ASP A 361 -35.00 36.84 37.50
C ASP A 361 -34.87 35.63 36.56
N ALA A 362 -35.73 35.55 35.52
CA ALA A 362 -35.63 34.49 34.51
C ALA A 362 -34.31 34.56 33.74
N TYR A 363 -33.81 35.75 33.43
CA TYR A 363 -32.55 35.94 32.70
C TYR A 363 -31.34 35.55 33.55
N GLU A 364 -31.29 35.96 34.82
CA GLU A 364 -30.21 35.59 35.74
C GLU A 364 -30.23 34.10 36.04
N GLN A 365 -31.40 33.48 36.20
CA GLN A 365 -31.53 32.04 36.36
C GLN A 365 -31.00 31.30 35.12
N GLN A 366 -31.32 31.77 33.92
CA GLN A 366 -30.86 31.15 32.66
C GLN A 366 -29.36 31.39 32.38
N GLN A 367 -28.78 32.50 32.87
CA GLN A 367 -27.36 32.81 32.68
C GLN A 367 -26.45 32.15 33.72
N TYR A 368 -26.92 31.98 34.96
CA TYR A 368 -26.08 31.55 36.09
C TYR A 368 -26.48 30.21 36.71
N ALA A 369 -27.67 29.67 36.42
CA ALA A 369 -28.02 28.30 36.81
C ALA A 369 -27.78 27.36 35.62
N GLU A 370 -27.22 26.17 35.88
CA GLU A 370 -26.98 25.11 34.87
C GLU A 370 -28.30 24.43 34.42
N GLN A 371 -29.30 25.21 34.04
CA GLN A 371 -30.60 24.73 33.57
C GLN A 371 -30.71 24.86 32.04
N PRO A 372 -31.50 23.99 31.37
CA PRO A 372 -31.68 24.06 29.93
C PRO A 372 -32.36 25.38 29.51
N LEU A 373 -31.89 25.92 28.37
CA LEU A 373 -32.23 27.25 27.89
C LEU A 373 -33.73 27.39 27.54
N ASP A 374 -34.53 28.08 28.36
CA ASP A 374 -35.96 28.32 28.10
C ASP A 374 -36.22 29.77 27.64
N LEU A 375 -36.15 29.97 26.32
CA LEU A 375 -36.40 31.26 25.68
C LEU A 375 -37.89 31.65 25.65
N ALA A 376 -38.82 30.73 25.91
CA ALA A 376 -40.25 31.02 25.85
C ALA A 376 -40.65 31.92 27.02
N VAL A 377 -40.15 31.62 28.22
CA VAL A 377 -40.39 32.43 29.43
C VAL A 377 -39.84 33.85 29.27
N LEU A 378 -38.60 33.98 28.76
CA LEU A 378 -37.97 35.28 28.50
C LEU A 378 -38.72 36.11 27.45
N ARG A 379 -39.20 35.47 26.37
CA ARG A 379 -39.99 36.16 25.33
C ARG A 379 -41.37 36.59 25.84
N ILE A 380 -42.01 35.79 26.69
CA ILE A 380 -43.31 36.15 27.29
C ILE A 380 -43.13 37.34 28.24
N ALA A 381 -42.12 37.31 29.12
CA ALA A 381 -41.81 38.42 30.02
C ALA A 381 -41.46 39.70 29.23
N LEU A 382 -40.64 39.59 28.19
CA LEU A 382 -40.31 40.70 27.28
C LEU A 382 -41.54 41.28 26.57
N SER A 383 -42.52 40.44 26.19
CA SER A 383 -43.76 40.93 25.55
C SER A 383 -44.60 41.79 26.49
N LYS A 384 -44.61 41.44 27.79
CA LYS A 384 -45.29 42.23 28.84
C LYS A 384 -44.54 43.51 29.16
N VAL A 385 -43.20 43.51 29.05
CA VAL A 385 -42.40 44.74 29.15
C VAL A 385 -42.63 45.66 27.95
N LYS A 386 -42.92 45.14 26.76
CA LYS A 386 -43.16 45.96 25.54
C LYS A 386 -44.56 46.58 25.49
N LYS A 387 -45.55 45.99 26.15
CA LYS A 387 -46.86 46.61 26.40
C LYS A 387 -46.68 47.79 27.36
#